data_AF-A0A919TJ81-F1
#
_entry.id   AF-A0A919TJ81-F1
#
_cell.length_a   1.000
_cell.length_b   1.000
_cell.length_c   1.000
_cell.angle_alpha   90.00
_cell.angle_beta   90.00
_cell.angle_gamma   90.00
#
_symmetry.space_group_name_H-M   'P 1'
#
loop_
_entity.id
_entity.type
_entity.pdbx_description
1 polymer ?
#
loop_
_entity_poly.entity_id
_entity_poly.type
_entity_poly.pdbx_seq_one_letter_code
_entity_poly.pdbx_strand_id
1 'polypeptide(L)'
;MVSGRLRIDPDSVAAAGRDLAGVARRMADDLGTLETAVGASSSPWGADEAGSVFGLAYRAAADLALEAIGSYTEQVGFAAATLIVQARSVVAEDAAAASDLYAAGSVSSPGGGG
;
A
#
# COMPACT_ATOMS: atom_id res chain seq x y z
N MET A 1 20.01 -15.26 22.23
CA MET A 1 19.19 -14.40 21.35
C MET A 1 20.09 -13.86 20.26
N VAL A 2 19.84 -14.19 19.00
CA VAL A 2 20.53 -13.56 17.87
C VAL A 2 19.88 -12.21 17.65
N SER A 3 20.60 -11.12 17.98
CA SER A 3 20.24 -9.80 17.48
C SER A 3 20.59 -9.75 16.00
N GLY A 4 19.66 -10.14 15.14
CA GLY A 4 19.80 -9.95 13.70
C GLY A 4 19.73 -8.46 13.41
N ARG A 5 20.82 -7.87 12.91
CA ARG A 5 20.75 -6.52 12.35
C ARG A 5 19.97 -6.61 11.04
N LEU A 6 18.74 -6.10 11.05
CA LEU A 6 17.96 -5.92 9.85
C LEU A 6 18.62 -4.82 9.02
N ARG A 7 19.24 -5.19 7.89
CA ARG A 7 19.81 -4.25 6.94
C ARG A 7 18.73 -3.92 5.92
N ILE A 8 18.10 -2.76 6.07
CA ILE A 8 17.10 -2.25 5.14
C ILE A 8 17.82 -1.42 4.07
N ASP A 9 17.60 -1.73 2.81
CA ASP A 9 17.93 -0.85 1.70
C ASP A 9 16.72 0.08 1.44
N PRO A 10 16.80 1.37 1.80
CA PRO A 10 15.66 2.28 1.67
C PRO A 10 15.24 2.49 0.22
N ASP A 11 16.17 2.40 -0.75
CA ASP A 11 15.83 2.57 -2.16
C ASP A 11 14.99 1.38 -2.67
N SER A 12 15.39 0.16 -2.30
CA SER A 12 14.62 -1.05 -2.59
C SER A 12 13.23 -1.03 -1.95
N VAL A 13 13.13 -0.58 -0.69
CA VAL A 13 11.82 -0.46 0.01
C VAL A 13 10.94 0.61 -0.63
N ALA A 14 11.51 1.76 -1.01
CA ALA A 14 10.76 2.80 -1.71
C ALA A 14 10.29 2.34 -3.10
N ALA A 15 11.11 1.57 -3.82
CA ALA A 15 10.73 0.98 -5.10
C ALA A 15 9.55 0.01 -4.95
N ALA A 16 9.63 -0.92 -3.99
CA ALA A 16 8.54 -1.84 -3.69
C ALA A 16 7.24 -1.11 -3.31
N GLY A 17 7.35 -0.03 -2.53
CA GLY A 17 6.20 0.84 -2.21
C GLY A 17 5.57 1.49 -3.45
N ARG A 18 6.37 1.97 -4.41
CA ARG A 18 5.86 2.53 -5.67
C ARG A 18 5.19 1.46 -6.54
N ASP A 19 5.76 0.27 -6.61
CA ASP A 19 5.20 -0.84 -7.37
C ASP A 19 3.84 -1.26 -6.81
N LEU A 20 3.74 -1.39 -5.49
CA LEU A 20 2.46 -1.67 -4.82
C LEU A 20 1.44 -0.55 -5.00
N ALA A 21 1.86 0.72 -4.98
CA ALA A 21 0.96 1.83 -5.28
C ALA A 21 0.41 1.74 -6.73
N GLY A 22 1.26 1.33 -7.68
CA GLY A 22 0.84 1.05 -9.05
C GLY A 22 -0.16 -0.11 -9.15
N VAL A 23 0.03 -1.17 -8.36
CA VAL A 23 -0.93 -2.28 -8.26
C VAL A 23 -2.25 -1.82 -7.66
N ALA A 24 -2.24 -1.11 -6.53
CA ALA A 24 -3.45 -0.59 -5.89
C ALA A 24 -4.26 0.31 -6.83
N ARG A 25 -3.58 1.15 -7.63
CA ARG A 25 -4.25 2.00 -8.60
C ARG A 25 -4.94 1.19 -9.71
N ARG A 26 -4.27 0.19 -10.27
CA ARG A 26 -4.89 -0.71 -11.26
C ARG A 26 -6.09 -1.44 -10.68
N MET A 27 -5.98 -1.93 -9.44
CA MET A 27 -7.11 -2.58 -8.76
C MET A 27 -8.30 -1.63 -8.59
N ALA A 28 -8.06 -0.36 -8.25
CA ALA A 28 -9.13 0.64 -8.14
C ALA A 28 -9.78 0.94 -9.50
N ASP A 29 -8.98 1.06 -10.56
CA ASP A 29 -9.48 1.29 -11.93
C ASP A 29 -10.31 0.10 -12.43
N ASP A 30 -9.82 -1.13 -12.19
CA ASP A 30 -10.52 -2.37 -12.53
C ASP A 30 -11.81 -2.55 -11.72
N LEU A 31 -11.79 -2.19 -10.44
CA LEU A 31 -12.97 -2.21 -9.57
C LEU A 31 -14.04 -1.25 -10.07
N GLY A 32 -13.70 -0.01 -10.41
CA GLY A 32 -14.67 0.95 -10.98
C GLY A 32 -15.25 0.49 -12.32
N THR A 33 -14.45 -0.19 -13.13
CA THR A 33 -14.92 -0.83 -14.37
C THR A 33 -15.92 -1.95 -14.08
N LEU A 34 -15.62 -2.79 -13.08
CA LEU A 34 -16.51 -3.88 -12.65
C LEU A 34 -17.82 -3.36 -12.05
N GLU A 35 -17.78 -2.35 -11.18
CA GLU A 35 -18.95 -1.68 -10.61
C GLU A 35 -19.88 -1.15 -11.71
N THR A 36 -19.29 -0.51 -12.72
CA THR A 36 -20.03 -0.01 -13.88
C THR A 36 -20.66 -1.15 -14.67
N ALA A 37 -19.92 -2.22 -14.93
CA ALA A 37 -20.42 -3.37 -15.69
C ALA A 37 -21.58 -4.08 -14.96
N VAL A 38 -21.48 -4.24 -13.64
CA VAL A 38 -22.51 -4.85 -12.78
C VAL A 38 -23.72 -3.93 -12.63
N GLY A 39 -23.51 -2.61 -12.56
CA GLY A 39 -24.57 -1.61 -12.39
C GLY A 39 -25.33 -1.25 -13.65
N ALA A 40 -24.70 -1.29 -14.82
CA ALA A 40 -25.28 -0.84 -16.08
C ALA A 40 -26.26 -1.84 -16.72
N SER A 41 -26.21 -3.12 -16.35
CA SER A 41 -27.15 -4.10 -16.88
C SER A 41 -28.53 -3.94 -16.22
N SER A 42 -29.52 -3.46 -16.98
CA SER A 42 -30.92 -3.81 -16.70
C SER A 42 -31.00 -5.32 -16.46
N SER A 43 -31.68 -5.77 -15.40
CA SER A 43 -31.72 -7.19 -14.99
C SER A 43 -31.86 -8.11 -16.21
N PRO A 44 -30.80 -8.83 -16.63
CA PRO A 44 -30.83 -9.65 -17.84
C PRO A 44 -31.70 -10.91 -17.66
N TRP A 45 -32.16 -11.14 -16.43
CA TRP A 45 -32.86 -12.32 -15.97
C TRP A 45 -34.36 -12.29 -16.25
N GLY A 46 -34.87 -11.20 -16.84
CA GLY A 46 -36.30 -11.00 -17.06
C GLY A 46 -37.02 -10.35 -15.88
N ALA A 47 -38.27 -9.96 -16.10
CA ALA A 47 -39.12 -9.29 -15.10
C ALA A 47 -40.18 -10.23 -14.49
N ASP A 48 -40.07 -11.54 -14.75
CA ASP A 48 -40.88 -12.54 -14.08
C ASP A 48 -40.42 -12.74 -12.62
N GLU A 49 -41.18 -13.52 -11.86
CA GLU A 49 -40.88 -13.78 -10.44
C GLU A 49 -39.49 -14.42 -10.28
N ALA A 50 -39.15 -15.38 -11.14
CA ALA A 50 -37.86 -16.06 -11.11
C ALA A 50 -36.69 -15.10 -11.43
N GLY A 51 -36.83 -14.27 -12.48
CA GLY A 51 -35.84 -13.26 -12.84
C GLY A 51 -35.64 -12.20 -11.76
N SER A 52 -36.71 -11.83 -11.05
CA SER A 52 -36.65 -10.88 -9.93
C SER A 52 -35.91 -11.44 -8.72
N VAL A 53 -36.21 -12.69 -8.32
CA VAL A 53 -35.52 -13.38 -7.21
C VAL A 53 -34.04 -13.56 -7.53
N PHE A 54 -33.72 -13.97 -8.76
CA PHE A 54 -32.33 -14.11 -9.18
C PHE A 54 -31.61 -12.76 -9.20
N GLY A 55 -32.24 -11.71 -9.74
CA GLY A 55 -31.66 -10.37 -9.78
C GLY A 55 -31.30 -9.84 -8.39
N LEU A 56 -32.15 -10.10 -7.39
CA LEU A 56 -31.89 -9.70 -6.00
C LEU A 56 -30.72 -10.49 -5.38
N ALA A 57 -30.68 -11.81 -5.57
CA ALA A 57 -29.58 -12.64 -5.08
C ALA A 57 -28.25 -12.29 -5.76
N TYR A 58 -28.27 -12.05 -7.07
CA TYR A 58 -27.13 -11.58 -7.85
C TYR A 58 -26.59 -10.25 -7.31
N ARG A 59 -27.49 -9.28 -7.07
CA ARG A 59 -27.11 -7.95 -6.56
C ARG A 59 -26.44 -8.06 -5.20
N ALA A 60 -27.00 -8.83 -4.27
CA ALA A 60 -26.43 -9.03 -2.94
C ALA A 60 -25.03 -9.68 -3.00
N ALA A 61 -24.85 -10.70 -3.84
CA ALA A 61 -23.55 -11.35 -4.01
C ALA A 61 -22.52 -10.43 -4.68
N ALA A 62 -22.95 -9.64 -5.67
CA ALA A 62 -22.08 -8.71 -6.37
C ALA A 62 -21.64 -7.55 -5.45
N ASP A 63 -22.56 -6.95 -4.69
CA ASP A 63 -22.25 -5.86 -3.77
C ASP A 63 -21.25 -6.33 -2.69
N LEU A 64 -21.44 -7.54 -2.13
CA LEU A 64 -20.49 -8.13 -1.17
C LEU A 64 -19.09 -8.35 -1.79
N ALA A 65 -19.03 -8.84 -3.03
CA ALA A 65 -17.77 -9.07 -3.71
C ALA A 65 -17.03 -7.74 -4.00
N LEU A 66 -17.76 -6.72 -4.45
CA LEU A 66 -17.23 -5.39 -4.72
C LEU A 66 -16.66 -4.75 -3.45
N GLU A 67 -17.38 -4.84 -2.33
CA GLU A 67 -16.92 -4.35 -1.02
C GLU A 67 -15.61 -5.05 -0.59
N ALA A 68 -15.55 -6.37 -0.71
CA ALA A 68 -14.35 -7.13 -0.35
C ALA A 68 -13.14 -6.74 -1.21
N ILE A 69 -13.32 -6.60 -2.53
CA ILE A 69 -12.25 -6.17 -3.46
C ILE A 69 -11.81 -4.74 -3.15
N GLY A 70 -12.75 -3.85 -2.83
CA GLY A 70 -12.47 -2.49 -2.38
C GLY A 70 -11.57 -2.48 -1.13
N SER A 71 -11.92 -3.26 -0.11
CA SER A 71 -11.13 -3.38 1.12
C SER A 71 -9.71 -3.89 0.85
N TYR A 72 -9.53 -4.88 -0.03
CA TYR A 72 -8.19 -5.35 -0.38
C TYR A 72 -7.39 -4.31 -1.15
N THR A 73 -8.04 -3.55 -2.04
CA THR A 73 -7.40 -2.46 -2.77
C THR A 73 -6.87 -1.39 -1.82
N GLU A 74 -7.65 -1.01 -0.82
CA GLU A 74 -7.23 -0.07 0.23
C GLU A 74 -6.05 -0.61 1.05
N GLN A 75 -6.09 -1.89 1.43
CA GLN A 75 -5.00 -2.52 2.18
C GLN A 75 -3.68 -2.52 1.40
N VAL A 76 -3.72 -2.81 0.09
CA VAL A 76 -2.53 -2.74 -0.79
C VAL A 76 -2.03 -1.30 -0.88
N GLY A 77 -2.92 -0.32 -1.03
CA GLY A 77 -2.56 1.10 -1.04
C GLY A 77 -1.93 1.58 0.28
N PHE A 78 -2.48 1.12 1.41
CA PHE A 78 -1.94 1.41 2.74
C PHE A 78 -0.54 0.81 2.94
N ALA A 79 -0.34 -0.45 2.52
CA ALA A 79 0.96 -1.10 2.57
C ALA A 79 1.99 -0.35 1.70
N ALA A 80 1.60 0.06 0.49
CA ALA A 80 2.44 0.86 -0.40
C ALA A 80 2.89 2.18 0.26
N ALA A 81 1.95 2.93 0.84
CA ALA A 81 2.24 4.19 1.53
C ALA A 81 3.17 3.96 2.73
N THR A 82 2.93 2.89 3.50
CA THR A 82 3.75 2.53 4.66
C THR A 82 5.21 2.27 4.27
N LEU A 83 5.46 1.51 3.20
CA LEU A 83 6.82 1.25 2.72
C LEU A 83 7.53 2.53 2.30
N ILE A 84 6.84 3.44 1.59
CA ILE A 84 7.41 4.72 1.18
C ILE A 84 7.78 5.57 2.40
N VAL A 85 6.92 5.59 3.44
CA VAL A 85 7.19 6.32 4.68
C VAL A 85 8.36 5.70 5.44
N GLN A 86 8.42 4.37 5.55
CA GLN A 86 9.51 3.65 6.22
C GLN A 86 10.86 3.87 5.52
N ALA A 87 10.90 3.84 4.19
CA ALA A 87 12.11 4.14 3.45
C ALA A 87 12.64 5.55 3.78
N ARG A 88 11.74 6.54 3.89
CA ARG A 88 12.11 7.92 4.25
C ARG A 88 12.56 8.03 5.70
N SER A 89 11.93 7.32 6.64
CA SER A 89 12.33 7.36 8.05
C SER A 89 13.73 6.79 8.24
N VAL A 90 14.06 5.68 7.58
CA VAL A 90 15.41 5.09 7.62
C VAL A 90 16.46 6.08 7.13
N VAL A 91 16.23 6.76 6.00
CA VAL A 91 17.18 7.77 5.48
C VAL A 91 17.36 8.94 6.46
N ALA A 92 16.27 9.39 7.07
CA ALA A 92 16.31 10.49 8.04
C ALA A 92 17.08 10.10 9.33
N GLU A 93 16.84 8.89 9.83
CA GLU A 93 17.53 8.33 11.00
C GLU A 93 19.04 8.15 10.72
N ASP A 94 19.39 7.61 9.55
CA ASP A 94 20.79 7.46 9.13
C ASP A 94 21.52 8.81 9.03
N ALA A 95 20.85 9.84 8.49
CA ALA A 95 21.42 11.18 8.40
C ALA A 95 21.63 11.83 9.78
N ALA A 96 20.67 11.67 10.70
CA ALA A 96 20.78 12.16 12.07
C ALA A 96 21.93 11.46 12.81
N ALA A 97 22.00 10.13 12.73
CA ALA A 97 23.07 9.35 13.33
C ALA A 97 24.45 9.74 12.78
N ALA A 98 24.55 9.97 11.47
CA ALA A 98 25.79 10.47 10.86
C ALA A 98 26.20 11.83 11.43
N SER A 99 25.26 12.77 11.57
CA SER A 99 25.54 14.10 12.14
C SER A 99 26.01 14.04 13.60
N ASP A 100 25.41 13.17 14.42
CA ASP A 100 25.81 12.96 15.82
C ASP A 100 27.22 12.36 15.91
N LEU A 101 27.57 11.43 15.01
CA LEU A 101 28.91 10.85 14.94
C LEU A 101 29.96 11.89 14.52
N TYR A 102 29.66 12.76 13.55
CA TYR A 102 30.56 13.85 13.19
C TYR A 102 30.74 14.85 14.34
N ALA A 103 29.67 15.19 15.06
CA ALA A 103 29.74 16.05 16.23
C ALA A 103 30.62 15.42 17.33
N ALA A 104 30.38 14.15 17.70
CA ALA A 104 31.19 13.44 18.69
C ALA A 104 32.66 13.28 18.26
N GLY A 105 32.92 13.05 16.96
CA GLY A 105 34.27 13.00 16.39
C GLY A 105 35.01 14.33 16.49
N SER A 106 34.32 15.46 16.28
CA SER A 106 34.93 16.79 16.43
C SER A 106 35.25 17.15 17.88
N VAL A 107 34.47 16.66 18.84
CA VAL A 107 34.69 16.88 20.29
C VAL A 107 35.83 16.00 20.83
N SER A 108 36.09 14.85 20.21
CA SER A 108 37.13 13.88 20.61
C SER A 108 38.52 14.14 20.03
N SER A 109 38.73 15.26 19.32
CA SER A 109 40.05 15.71 18.86
C SER A 109 40.60 16.90 19.69
N PRO A 110 41.03 16.71 20.95
CA PRO A 110 41.85 17.70 21.65
C PRO A 110 43.35 17.40 21.38
N GLY A 111 44.01 18.25 20.58
CA GLY A 111 45.48 18.33 20.56
C GLY A 111 46.22 17.40 19.60
N GLY A 112 46.28 17.77 18.33
CA GLY A 112 47.46 17.50 17.49
C GLY A 112 48.36 18.71 17.54
N GLY A 113 49.34 18.71 18.45
CA GLY A 113 50.28 19.81 18.66
C GLY A 113 51.30 19.96 17.53
N GLY A 114 51.68 21.23 17.31
CA GLY A 114 52.75 21.72 16.45
C GLY A 114 52.76 23.23 16.47
#